data_AF-A0A2K8WPU1-F1
#
_entry.id   AF-A0A2K8WPU1-F1
#
_cell.length_a   1.000
_cell.length_b   1.000
_cell.length_c   1.000
_cell.angle_alpha   90.00
_cell.angle_beta   90.00
_cell.angle_gamma   90.00
#
_symmetry.space_group_name_H-M   'P 1'
#
loop_
_entity.id
_entity.type
_entity.pdbx_description
1 polymer ?
#
loop_
_entity_poly.entity_id
_entity_poly.type
_entity_poly.pdbx_seq_one_letter_code
_entity_poly.pdbx_strand_id
1 'polypeptide(L)'
;MNKDPSESNLDRQQELRHEEEAFLLRKEERTLRTRQRDSSYAWILRSIYILIGFLQILLSLRFFLRLMGANTENQFTQFIYGISDVFVAPFSTLFTSLAAEDSTNPIGEGNIFDLNVLMAIVVYALLGWLGVSLVKYIYARR
;
A
#
# COMPACT_ATOMS: atom_id res chain seq x y z
N MET A 1 -37.40 2.23 61.75
CA MET A 1 -37.36 3.40 60.85
C MET A 1 -38.03 2.97 59.55
N ASN A 2 -39.30 3.33 59.34
CA ASN A 2 -40.03 2.99 58.11
C ASN A 2 -39.64 4.05 57.07
N LYS A 3 -38.81 3.70 56.08
CA LYS A 3 -38.42 4.64 55.03
C LYS A 3 -39.66 5.09 54.27
N ASP A 4 -39.78 6.38 54.01
CA ASP A 4 -40.88 6.95 53.24
C ASP A 4 -40.92 6.26 51.85
N PRO A 5 -42.08 5.78 51.38
CA PRO A 5 -42.20 5.17 50.07
C PRO A 5 -41.64 6.06 48.93
N SER A 6 -41.70 7.38 49.07
CA SER A 6 -41.19 8.32 48.08
C SER A 6 -39.65 8.30 47.98
N GLU A 7 -38.93 8.30 49.11
CA GLU A 7 -37.46 8.22 49.14
C GLU A 7 -36.96 6.91 48.54
N SER A 8 -37.61 5.79 48.86
CA SER A 8 -37.22 4.45 48.36
C SER A 8 -37.43 4.30 46.84
N ASN A 9 -38.36 5.06 46.25
CA ASN A 9 -38.55 5.09 44.80
C ASN A 9 -37.52 6.00 44.10
N LEU A 10 -37.11 7.10 44.74
CA LEU A 10 -36.02 7.95 44.23
C LEU A 10 -34.69 7.20 44.19
N ASP A 11 -34.36 6.51 45.30
CA ASP A 11 -33.14 5.69 45.40
C ASP A 11 -33.09 4.63 44.27
N ARG A 12 -34.20 3.93 44.04
CA ARG A 12 -34.32 2.94 42.94
C ARG A 12 -34.19 3.54 41.55
N GLN A 13 -34.74 4.73 41.31
CA GLN A 13 -34.59 5.40 40.01
C GLN A 13 -33.15 5.84 39.76
N GLN A 14 -32.42 6.25 40.81
CA GLN A 14 -31.01 6.58 40.69
C GLN A 14 -30.17 5.33 40.40
N GLU A 15 -30.44 4.21 41.07
CA GLU A 15 -29.79 2.93 40.80
C GLU A 15 -29.99 2.49 39.35
N LEU A 16 -31.22 2.56 38.83
CA LEU A 16 -31.51 2.17 37.44
C LEU A 16 -30.76 3.03 36.41
N ARG A 17 -30.66 4.34 36.63
CA ARG A 17 -29.88 5.23 35.75
C ARG A 17 -28.40 4.90 35.78
N HIS A 18 -27.85 4.60 36.96
CA HIS A 18 -26.46 4.18 37.09
C HIS A 18 -26.21 2.81 36.43
N GLU A 19 -27.17 1.88 36.49
CA GLU A 19 -27.08 0.61 35.77
C GLU A 19 -27.14 0.80 34.25
N GLU A 20 -28.00 1.67 33.74
CA GLU A 20 -28.08 2.01 32.32
C GLU A 20 -26.79 2.67 31.82
N GLU A 21 -26.26 3.67 32.54
CA GLU A 21 -25.00 4.32 32.20
C GLU A 21 -23.83 3.31 32.24
N ALA A 22 -23.76 2.45 33.24
CA ALA A 22 -22.76 1.40 33.32
C ALA A 22 -22.87 0.39 32.17
N PHE A 23 -24.10 0.08 31.72
CA PHE A 23 -24.35 -0.77 30.58
C PHE A 23 -23.90 -0.11 29.26
N LEU A 24 -24.20 1.18 29.07
CA LEU A 24 -23.79 1.95 27.90
C LEU A 24 -22.27 2.08 27.81
N LEU A 25 -21.60 2.40 28.92
CA LEU A 25 -20.14 2.48 28.99
C LEU A 25 -19.47 1.15 28.65
N ARG A 26 -20.00 0.02 29.15
CA ARG A 26 -19.49 -1.32 28.81
C ARG A 26 -19.69 -1.66 27.33
N LYS A 27 -20.78 -1.22 26.73
CA LYS A 27 -21.04 -1.41 25.29
C LYS A 27 -20.06 -0.58 24.46
N GLU A 28 -19.83 0.67 24.87
CA GLU A 28 -18.88 1.57 24.21
C GLU A 28 -17.43 1.06 24.33
N GLU A 29 -16.99 0.63 25.52
CA GLU A 29 -15.66 0.02 25.71
C GLU A 29 -15.43 -1.20 24.81
N ARG A 30 -16.44 -2.07 24.65
CA ARG A 30 -16.32 -3.23 23.74
C ARG A 30 -16.13 -2.80 22.29
N THR A 31 -16.82 -1.74 21.86
CA THR A 31 -16.68 -1.20 20.49
C THR A 31 -15.36 -0.44 20.28
N LEU A 32 -14.81 0.17 21.33
CA LEU A 32 -13.54 0.89 21.28
C LEU A 32 -12.34 -0.07 21.27
N ARG A 33 -12.39 -1.16 22.06
CA ARG A 33 -11.33 -2.18 22.09
C ARG A 33 -11.16 -2.87 20.73
N THR A 34 -12.24 -3.01 19.96
CA THR A 34 -12.16 -3.52 18.58
C THR A 34 -11.56 -2.53 17.58
N ARG A 35 -11.43 -1.23 17.90
CA ARG A 35 -10.77 -0.24 17.02
C ARG A 35 -9.27 -0.05 17.28
N GLN A 36 -8.76 -0.45 18.45
CA GLN A 36 -7.44 0.01 18.91
C GLN A 36 -6.27 -0.96 18.58
N ARG A 37 -6.54 -2.21 18.17
CA ARG A 37 -5.49 -3.21 17.82
C ARG A 37 -5.06 -3.24 16.35
N ASP A 38 -5.78 -2.54 15.47
CA ASP A 38 -5.57 -2.66 14.02
C ASP A 38 -4.71 -1.54 13.41
N SER A 39 -4.33 -0.53 14.19
CA SER A 39 -3.64 0.67 13.68
C SER A 39 -2.28 0.35 13.04
N SER A 40 -1.46 -0.48 13.71
CA SER A 40 -0.11 -0.81 13.21
C SER A 40 -0.15 -1.71 11.97
N TYR A 41 -1.04 -2.71 11.94
CA TYR A 41 -1.20 -3.62 10.81
C TYR A 41 -1.69 -2.86 9.56
N ALA A 42 -2.73 -2.05 9.73
CA ALA A 42 -3.31 -1.27 8.64
C ALA A 42 -2.30 -0.25 8.07
N TRP A 43 -1.49 0.37 8.95
CA TRP A 43 -0.45 1.30 8.51
C TRP A 43 0.64 0.63 7.67
N ILE A 44 1.17 -0.53 8.10
CA ILE A 44 2.21 -1.25 7.35
C ILE A 44 1.71 -1.66 5.96
N LEU A 45 0.51 -2.25 5.87
CA LEU A 45 -0.05 -2.66 4.59
C LEU A 45 -0.26 -1.47 3.65
N ARG A 46 -0.80 -0.35 4.16
CA ARG A 46 -0.98 0.88 3.37
C ARG A 46 0.35 1.38 2.84
N SER A 47 1.39 1.40 3.65
CA SER A 47 2.73 1.82 3.22
C SER A 47 3.27 0.94 2.08
N ILE A 48 3.13 -0.39 2.18
CA ILE A 48 3.55 -1.31 1.10
C ILE A 48 2.78 -1.01 -0.19
N TYR A 49 1.46 -0.86 -0.14
CA TYR A 49 0.66 -0.56 -1.33
C TYR A 49 1.03 0.78 -1.97
N ILE A 50 1.29 1.82 -1.18
CA ILE A 50 1.68 3.13 -1.70
C ILE A 50 3.05 3.04 -2.39
N LEU A 51 4.03 2.41 -1.76
CA LEU A 51 5.38 2.28 -2.32
C LEU A 51 5.39 1.44 -3.59
N ILE A 52 4.74 0.28 -3.57
CA ILE A 52 4.66 -0.60 -4.74
C ILE A 52 3.81 0.05 -5.84
N GLY A 53 2.68 0.66 -5.49
CA GLY A 53 1.83 1.35 -6.46
C GLY A 53 2.55 2.50 -7.16
N PHE A 54 3.28 3.33 -6.40
CA PHE A 54 4.12 4.39 -6.94
C PHE A 54 5.17 3.83 -7.91
N LEU A 55 5.91 2.80 -7.49
CA LEU A 55 6.94 2.16 -8.33
C LEU A 55 6.33 1.56 -9.61
N GLN A 56 5.18 0.90 -9.50
CA GLN A 56 4.48 0.31 -10.64
C GLN A 56 4.01 1.37 -11.63
N ILE A 57 3.43 2.48 -11.15
CA ILE A 57 3.02 3.61 -12.00
C ILE A 57 4.24 4.21 -12.70
N LEU A 58 5.33 4.41 -11.97
CA LEU A 58 6.56 4.97 -12.51
C LEU A 58 7.14 4.12 -13.65
N LEU A 59 7.28 2.81 -13.42
CA LEU A 59 7.83 1.88 -14.42
C LEU A 59 6.87 1.67 -15.59
N SER A 60 5.57 1.62 -15.34
CA SER A 60 4.56 1.55 -16.40
C SER A 60 4.62 2.81 -17.28
N LEU A 61 4.75 3.99 -16.68
CA LEU A 61 4.88 5.23 -17.41
C LEU A 61 6.16 5.25 -18.27
N ARG A 62 7.30 4.82 -17.72
CA ARG A 62 8.54 4.62 -18.52
C ARG A 62 8.27 3.70 -19.72
N PHE A 63 7.65 2.54 -19.46
CA PHE A 63 7.34 1.54 -20.48
C PHE A 63 6.45 2.12 -21.58
N PHE A 64 5.36 2.81 -21.23
CA PHE A 64 4.45 3.43 -22.19
C PHE A 64 5.11 4.56 -22.99
N LEU A 65 5.91 5.42 -22.34
CA LEU A 65 6.65 6.47 -23.03
C LEU A 65 7.59 5.87 -24.07
N ARG A 66 8.33 4.80 -23.72
CA ARG A 66 9.21 4.12 -24.67
C ARG A 66 8.43 3.43 -25.78
N LEU A 67 7.33 2.76 -25.45
CA LEU A 67 6.44 2.08 -26.40
C LEU A 67 5.83 3.05 -27.43
N MET A 68 5.54 4.28 -27.01
CA MET A 68 5.00 5.32 -27.88
C MET A 68 6.08 6.09 -28.64
N GLY A 69 7.36 5.76 -28.46
CA GLY A 69 8.46 6.51 -29.06
C GLY A 69 8.54 7.95 -28.56
N ALA A 70 8.28 8.17 -27.27
CA ALA A 70 8.31 9.50 -26.67
C ALA A 70 9.66 10.18 -26.90
N ASN A 71 9.61 11.49 -27.22
CA ASN A 71 10.80 12.30 -27.44
C ASN A 71 11.73 12.30 -26.21
N THR A 72 12.95 11.81 -26.37
CA THR A 72 13.99 11.72 -25.32
C THR A 72 14.59 13.07 -24.93
N GLU A 73 14.44 14.08 -25.77
CA GLU A 73 14.84 15.47 -25.47
C GLU A 73 13.82 16.21 -24.61
N ASN A 74 12.63 15.63 -24.40
CA ASN A 74 11.61 16.24 -23.57
C ASN A 74 11.95 16.08 -22.07
N GLN A 75 11.88 17.19 -21.32
CA GLN A 75 12.21 17.20 -19.88
C GLN A 75 11.37 16.21 -19.05
N PHE A 76 10.10 16.00 -19.39
CA PHE A 76 9.25 15.03 -18.69
C PHE A 76 9.71 13.60 -18.96
N THR A 77 10.04 13.26 -20.21
CA THR A 77 10.61 11.95 -20.55
C THR A 77 11.92 11.71 -19.81
N GLN A 78 12.83 12.70 -19.82
CA GLN A 78 14.11 12.62 -19.11
C GLN A 78 13.93 12.45 -17.60
N PHE A 79 12.99 13.19 -17.00
CA PHE A 79 12.67 13.06 -15.58
C PHE A 79 12.23 11.63 -15.24
N ILE A 80 11.24 11.10 -15.98
CA ILE A 80 10.73 9.73 -15.76
C ILE A 80 11.82 8.69 -15.97
N TYR A 81 12.59 8.80 -17.06
CA TYR A 81 13.66 7.85 -17.36
C TYR A 81 14.77 7.91 -16.30
N GLY A 82 15.13 9.10 -15.84
CA GLY A 82 16.14 9.28 -14.79
C GLY A 82 15.73 8.69 -13.45
N ILE A 83 14.55 9.00 -12.92
CA ILE A 83 14.12 8.47 -11.62
C ILE A 83 13.81 6.96 -11.67
N SER A 84 13.39 6.45 -12.83
CA SER A 84 13.08 5.02 -13.00
C SER A 84 14.32 4.16 -13.22
N ASP A 85 15.46 4.75 -13.59
CA ASP A 85 16.63 4.00 -14.05
C ASP A 85 17.22 3.09 -12.98
N VAL A 86 17.31 3.57 -11.74
CA VAL A 86 17.81 2.78 -10.60
C VAL A 86 17.00 1.51 -10.36
N PHE A 87 15.71 1.51 -10.68
CA PHE A 87 14.83 0.36 -10.51
C PHE A 87 14.89 -0.61 -11.70
N VAL A 88 15.26 -0.12 -12.89
CA VAL A 88 15.43 -0.97 -14.09
C VAL A 88 16.85 -1.55 -14.15
N ALA A 89 17.85 -0.88 -13.57
CA ALA A 89 19.25 -1.27 -13.62
C ALA A 89 19.53 -2.75 -13.31
N PRO A 90 18.93 -3.38 -12.28
CA PRO A 90 19.15 -4.81 -11.99
C PRO A 90 18.67 -5.76 -13.10
N PHE A 91 17.76 -5.29 -13.96
CA PHE A 91 17.12 -6.07 -15.02
C PHE A 91 17.69 -5.75 -16.41
N SER A 92 18.56 -4.74 -16.52
CA SER A 92 19.07 -4.19 -17.79
C SER A 92 19.78 -5.21 -18.69
N THR A 93 20.32 -6.27 -18.10
CA THR A 93 21.06 -7.32 -18.84
C THR A 93 20.26 -8.60 -19.10
N LEU A 94 19.00 -8.68 -18.66
CA LEU A 94 18.21 -9.92 -18.72
C LEU A 94 17.95 -10.41 -20.15
N PHE A 95 17.59 -9.52 -21.08
CA PHE A 95 17.30 -9.86 -22.47
C PHE A 95 18.27 -9.18 -23.43
N THR A 96 19.57 -9.40 -23.21
CA THR A 96 20.65 -8.84 -24.04
C THR A 96 20.57 -9.31 -25.50
N SER A 97 20.04 -10.52 -25.77
CA SER A 97 19.99 -11.10 -27.13
C SER A 97 18.89 -10.53 -28.04
N LEU A 98 17.85 -9.88 -27.52
CA LEU A 98 16.85 -9.17 -28.33
C LEU A 98 17.21 -7.69 -28.58
N ALA A 99 18.20 -7.16 -27.85
CA ALA A 99 18.72 -5.81 -28.00
C ALA A 99 20.06 -5.75 -28.78
N ALA A 100 20.67 -6.91 -29.05
CA ALA A 100 21.99 -7.01 -29.67
C ALA A 100 22.03 -6.62 -31.16
N GLU A 101 20.90 -6.44 -31.84
CA GLU A 101 20.91 -5.92 -33.22
C GLU A 101 21.13 -4.41 -33.30
N ASP A 102 21.12 -3.67 -32.18
CA ASP A 102 21.30 -2.20 -32.21
C ASP A 102 22.12 -1.66 -31.02
N SER A 103 23.21 -2.36 -30.67
CA SER A 103 24.09 -2.00 -29.54
C SER A 103 24.99 -0.78 -29.79
N THR A 104 24.62 0.12 -30.70
CA THR A 104 25.38 1.34 -31.01
C THR A 104 24.79 2.62 -30.43
N ASN A 105 23.64 2.59 -29.77
CA ASN A 105 23.06 3.82 -29.21
C ASN A 105 22.46 3.63 -27.80
N PRO A 106 23.15 4.04 -26.73
CA PRO A 106 22.61 4.03 -25.37
C PRO A 106 21.49 5.06 -25.15
N ILE A 107 21.25 5.99 -26.10
CA ILE A 107 20.40 7.17 -25.89
C ILE A 107 19.39 7.44 -27.02
N GLY A 108 19.36 6.71 -28.13
CA GLY A 108 18.35 6.98 -29.14
C GLY A 108 18.37 6.02 -30.29
N GLU A 109 17.22 5.46 -30.62
CA GLU A 109 17.02 4.51 -31.73
C GLU A 109 17.57 3.13 -31.38
N GLY A 110 16.67 2.21 -31.07
CA GLY A 110 17.03 0.85 -30.64
C GLY A 110 16.07 0.31 -29.59
N ASN A 111 14.97 -0.25 -30.07
CA ASN A 111 13.96 -0.98 -29.31
C ASN A 111 12.91 -0.12 -28.55
N ILE A 112 11.80 0.15 -29.25
CA ILE A 112 10.57 0.75 -28.74
C ILE A 112 9.92 -0.14 -27.66
N PHE A 113 10.17 -1.46 -27.71
CA PHE A 113 9.62 -2.44 -26.78
C PHE A 113 10.72 -3.01 -25.85
N ASP A 114 10.85 -2.45 -24.64
CA ASP A 114 11.86 -2.90 -23.68
C ASP A 114 11.32 -4.01 -22.75
N LEU A 115 11.68 -5.25 -23.08
CA LEU A 115 11.37 -6.44 -22.27
C LEU A 115 11.98 -6.40 -20.87
N ASN A 116 13.11 -5.72 -20.67
CA ASN A 116 13.74 -5.60 -19.36
C ASN A 116 12.86 -4.75 -18.42
N VAL A 117 12.28 -3.65 -18.92
CA VAL A 117 11.35 -2.81 -18.15
C VAL A 117 10.07 -3.58 -17.85
N LEU A 118 9.54 -4.33 -18.83
CA LEU A 118 8.37 -5.17 -18.60
C LEU A 118 8.62 -6.21 -17.50
N MET A 119 9.79 -6.84 -17.50
CA MET A 119 10.16 -7.77 -16.43
C MET A 119 10.36 -7.09 -15.08
N ALA A 120 10.89 -5.87 -15.04
CA ALA A 120 10.95 -5.09 -13.81
C ALA A 120 9.54 -4.87 -13.22
N ILE A 121 8.55 -4.48 -14.05
CA ILE A 121 7.15 -4.31 -13.64
C ILE A 121 6.62 -5.60 -13.02
N VAL A 122 6.77 -6.74 -13.71
CA VAL A 122 6.28 -8.04 -13.24
C VAL A 122 6.94 -8.44 -11.91
N VAL A 123 8.27 -8.35 -11.82
CA VAL A 123 9.01 -8.76 -10.62
C VAL A 123 8.63 -7.88 -9.43
N TYR A 124 8.56 -6.56 -9.59
CA TYR A 124 8.15 -5.68 -8.50
C TYR A 124 6.68 -5.89 -8.08
N ALA A 125 5.79 -6.25 -9.00
CA ALA A 125 4.41 -6.60 -8.67
C ALA A 125 4.36 -7.87 -7.81
N LEU A 126 5.15 -8.89 -8.17
CA LEU A 126 5.29 -10.13 -7.40
C LEU A 126 5.89 -9.88 -6.01
N LEU A 127 6.94 -9.05 -5.91
CA LEU A 127 7.55 -8.68 -4.64
C LEU A 127 6.57 -7.91 -3.74
N GLY A 128 5.78 -7.00 -4.30
CA GLY A 128 4.74 -6.29 -3.57
C GLY A 128 3.65 -7.22 -3.06
N TRP A 129 3.16 -8.12 -3.91
CA TRP A 129 2.21 -9.16 -3.52
C TRP A 129 2.77 -10.07 -2.42
N LEU A 130 4.02 -10.50 -2.53
CA LEU A 130 4.70 -11.31 -1.53
C LEU A 130 4.84 -10.55 -0.20
N GLY A 131 5.23 -9.28 -0.23
CA GLY A 131 5.34 -8.44 0.96
C GLY A 131 4.01 -8.30 1.71
N VAL A 132 2.92 -8.02 0.98
CA VAL A 132 1.56 -7.96 1.55
C VAL A 132 1.16 -9.32 2.13
N SER A 133 1.40 -10.40 1.38
CA SER A 133 1.07 -11.77 1.82
C SER A 133 1.83 -12.16 3.08
N LEU A 134 3.11 -11.78 3.19
CA LEU A 134 3.94 -12.05 4.36
C LEU A 134 3.43 -11.30 5.59
N VAL A 135 3.08 -10.02 5.45
CA VAL A 135 2.49 -9.23 6.55
C VAL A 135 1.17 -9.86 6.99
N LYS A 136 0.29 -10.23 6.06
CA LYS A 136 -0.96 -10.94 6.38
C LYS A 136 -0.70 -12.23 7.16
N TYR A 137 0.26 -13.04 6.70
CA TYR A 137 0.59 -14.31 7.34
C TYR A 137 1.13 -14.15 8.76
N ILE A 138 2.06 -13.21 8.98
CA ILE A 138 2.67 -12.96 10.30
C ILE A 138 1.61 -12.48 11.30
N TYR A 139 0.72 -11.59 10.89
CA TYR A 139 -0.33 -11.07 11.76
C TYR A 139 -1.47 -12.06 11.99
N ALA A 140 -1.80 -12.92 11.02
CA ALA A 140 -2.80 -13.97 11.19
C ALA A 140 -2.38 -15.06 12.18
N ARG A 141 -1.07 -15.24 12.41
CA ARG A 141 -0.53 -16.24 13.34
C ARG A 141 -0.52 -15.76 14.80
N ARG A 142 -0.83 -14.50 15.09
CA ARG A 142 -0.71 -13.87 16.41
C ARG A 142 -2.06 -13.57 17.04
#